data_AF-A0A969X074-F1
#
_entry.id   AF-A0A969X074-F1
#
_cell.length_a   1.000
_cell.length_b   1.000
_cell.length_c   1.000
_cell.angle_alpha   90.00
_cell.angle_beta   90.00
_cell.angle_gamma   90.00
#
_symmetry.space_group_name_H-M   'P 1'
#
loop_
_entity.id
_entity.type
_entity.pdbx_description
1 polymer ?
#
loop_
_entity_poly.entity_id
_entity_poly.type
_entity_poly.pdbx_seq_one_letter_code
_entity_poly.pdbx_strand_id
1 'polypeptide(L)' 'MIIDNNINPERDLYYLGGILIDILQKKKYKEVDYMDLYTLINNEKEITINLYSLTLDWLFVLGIVVKAENGKIRKCF' A
#
# COMPACT_ATOMS: atom_id res chain seq x y z
N MET A 1 12.84 -11.55 -4.96
CA MET A 1 11.57 -11.64 -4.20
C MET A 1 11.89 -11.22 -2.79
N ILE A 2 11.29 -10.14 -2.29
CA ILE A 2 11.35 -9.85 -0.85
C ILE A 2 10.51 -10.95 -0.21
N ILE A 3 11.17 -11.94 0.38
CA ILE A 3 10.52 -13.01 1.14
C ILE A 3 10.33 -12.43 2.52
N ASP A 4 9.08 -12.16 2.88
CA ASP A 4 8.77 -11.77 4.25
C ASP A 4 9.11 -12.96 5.16
N ASN A 5 10.02 -12.73 6.12
CA ASN A 5 10.35 -13.74 7.14
C ASN A 5 9.29 -13.76 8.26
N ASN A 6 8.32 -12.84 8.22
CA ASN A 6 7.26 -12.75 9.19
C ASN A 6 6.19 -13.82 8.93
N ILE A 7 6.19 -14.85 9.77
CA ILE A 7 5.20 -15.94 9.71
C ILE A 7 3.80 -15.54 10.19
N ASN A 8 3.59 -14.30 10.66
CA ASN A 8 2.25 -13.82 11.03
C ASN A 8 1.51 -13.33 9.77
N PRO A 9 0.48 -14.05 9.30
CA PRO A 9 -0.18 -13.74 8.03
C PRO A 9 -0.83 -12.35 8.00
N GLU A 10 -1.23 -11.80 9.15
CA GLU A 10 -1.89 -10.50 9.22
C GLU A 10 -0.92 -9.31 9.12
N ARG A 11 0.38 -9.58 9.24
CA ARG A 11 1.46 -8.59 9.11
C ARG A 11 2.35 -8.86 7.91
N ASP A 12 2.00 -9.86 7.11
CA ASP A 12 2.72 -10.23 5.91
C ASP A 12 2.49 -9.20 4.80
N LEU A 13 3.56 -8.89 4.04
CA LEU A 13 3.53 -7.90 2.96
C LEU A 13 2.49 -8.20 1.87
N TYR A 14 2.24 -9.48 1.56
CA TYR A 14 1.27 -9.88 0.54
C TYR A 14 -0.16 -9.60 1.02
N TYR A 15 -0.45 -9.92 2.29
CA TYR A 15 -1.76 -9.67 2.88
C TYR A 15 -2.05 -8.16 2.95
N LEU A 16 -1.11 -7.38 3.50
CA LEU A 16 -1.24 -5.93 3.60
C LEU A 16 -1.26 -5.25 2.23
N GLY A 17 -0.50 -5.76 1.26
CA GLY A 17 -0.53 -5.30 -0.12
C GLY A 17 -1.89 -5.52 -0.77
N GLY A 18 -2.53 -6.67 -0.52
CA GLY A 18 -3.90 -6.95 -0.95
C GLY A 18 -4.91 -5.95 -0.40
N ILE A 19 -4.83 -5.62 0.89
CA ILE A 19 -5.69 -4.59 1.52
C ILE A 19 -5.47 -3.22 0.85
N LEU A 20 -4.22 -2.80 0.64
CA LEU A 20 -3.95 -1.52 -0.03
C LEU A 20 -4.52 -1.47 -1.45
N ILE A 21 -4.40 -2.57 -2.21
CA ILE A 21 -4.98 -2.66 -3.55
C ILE A 21 -6.50 -2.52 -3.49
N ASP A 22 -7.18 -3.17 -2.55
CA ASP A 22 -8.64 -3.07 -2.40
C ASP A 22 -9.08 -1.63 -2.04
N ILE A 23 -8.38 -0.98 -1.10
CA ILE A 23 -8.60 0.44 -0.76
C ILE A 23 -8.42 1.34 -1.99
N LEU A 24 -7.36 1.11 -2.79
CA LEU A 24 -7.09 1.85 -4.02
C LEU A 24 -8.14 1.56 -5.11
N GLN A 25 -8.66 0.34 -5.23
CA GLN A 25 -9.73 -0.01 -6.17
C GLN A 25 -11.02 0.75 -5.86
N LYS A 26 -11.40 0.84 -4.59
CA LYS A 26 -12.60 1.56 -4.13
C LYS A 26 -12.55 3.07 -4.39
N LYS A 27 -11.35 3.65 -4.56
CA LYS A 27 -11.19 5.08 -4.88
C LYS A 27 -11.49 5.38 -6.36
N LYS A 28 -12.36 6.38 -6.58
CA LYS A 28 -12.68 6.93 -7.91
C LYS A 28 -11.50 7.66 -8.54
N TYR A 29 -10.70 8.36 -7.74
CA TYR A 29 -9.53 9.09 -8.22
C TYR A 29 -8.34 8.16 -8.35
N LYS A 30 -7.53 8.37 -9.40
CA LYS A 30 -6.32 7.57 -9.66
C LYS A 30 -5.17 7.89 -8.73
N GLU A 31 -5.18 9.08 -8.11
CA GLU A 31 -4.11 9.58 -7.26
C GLU A 31 -4.59 9.76 -5.81
N VAL A 32 -3.73 9.44 -4.85
CA VAL A 32 -3.99 9.59 -3.42
C VAL A 32 -2.73 10.09 -2.72
N ASP A 33 -2.92 10.96 -1.72
CA ASP A 33 -1.82 11.39 -0.87
C ASP A 33 -1.27 10.23 -0.02
N TYR A 34 0.03 10.25 0.26
CA TYR A 34 0.70 9.20 1.01
C TYR A 34 0.15 9.04 2.44
N MET A 35 -0.11 10.15 3.14
CA MET A 35 -0.64 10.13 4.51
C MET A 35 -2.13 9.83 4.54
N ASP A 36 -2.88 10.27 3.51
CA ASP A 36 -4.28 9.90 3.36
C ASP A 36 -4.41 8.37 3.18
N LEU A 37 -3.58 7.77 2.33
CA LEU A 37 -3.59 6.32 2.11
C LEU A 37 -3.18 5.55 3.37
N TYR A 38 -2.16 6.03 4.11
CA TYR A 38 -1.80 5.48 5.42
C TYR A 38 -2.98 5.50 6.39
N THR A 39 -3.69 6.62 6.47
CA THR A 39 -4.85 6.76 7.37
C THR A 39 -5.94 5.76 7.02
N LEU A 40 -6.19 5.53 5.73
CA LEU A 40 -7.21 4.59 5.27
C LEU A 40 -6.87 3.14 5.64
N ILE A 41 -5.65 2.69 5.34
CA ILE A 41 -5.25 1.33 5.71
C ILE A 41 -5.24 1.15 7.22
N ASN A 42 -4.76 2.14 7.98
CA ASN A 42 -4.68 2.04 9.43
C ASN A 42 -6.07 1.98 10.10
N ASN A 43 -7.10 2.54 9.46
CA ASN A 43 -8.49 2.41 9.90
C ASN A 43 -9.09 1.01 9.62
N GLU A 44 -8.63 0.32 8.57
CA GLU A 44 -9.06 -1.06 8.27
C GLU A 44 -8.24 -2.10 9.05
N LYS A 45 -6.93 -1.86 9.23
CA LYS A 45 -5.99 -2.73 9.93
C LYS A 45 -4.89 -1.91 10.59
N GLU A 46 -4.81 -1.99 11.90
CA GLU A 46 -3.75 -1.31 12.66
C GLU A 46 -2.36 -1.73 12.16
N ILE A 47 -1.61 -0.75 11.66
CA ILE A 47 -0.32 -0.95 11.00
C ILE A 47 0.63 0.19 11.36
N THR A 48 1.91 -0.14 11.54
CA THR A 48 2.93 0.90 11.76
C THR A 48 3.25 1.62 10.45
N ILE A 49 3.63 2.90 10.54
CA ILE A 49 4.04 3.68 9.36
C ILE A 49 5.16 2.98 8.57
N ASN A 50 6.10 2.32 9.26
CA ASN A 50 7.21 1.59 8.62
C ASN A 50 6.73 0.39 7.80
N LEU A 51 5.79 -0.39 8.33
CA LEU A 51 5.27 -1.56 7.62
C LEU A 51 4.37 -1.13 6.44
N TYR A 52 3.64 -0.02 6.61
CA TYR A 52 2.94 0.62 5.50
C TYR A 52 3.90 1.08 4.40
N SER A 53 4.99 1.78 4.73
CA SER A 53 6.00 2.21 3.75
C SER A 53 6.57 1.03 2.99
N LEU A 54 6.96 -0.03 3.70
CA LEU A 54 7.53 -1.24 3.10
C LEU A 54 6.52 -1.94 2.16
N THR A 55 5.25 -2.00 2.56
CA THR A 55 4.18 -2.57 1.73
C THR A 55 3.98 -1.73 0.46
N LEU A 56 3.99 -0.40 0.58
CA LEU A 56 3.85 0.50 -0.56
C LEU A 56 5.06 0.41 -1.52
N ASP A 57 6.27 0.35 -0.98
CA ASP A 57 7.51 0.15 -1.75
C ASP A 57 7.45 -1.17 -2.53
N TRP A 58 6.94 -2.23 -1.91
CA TRP A 58 6.74 -3.51 -2.57
C TRP A 58 5.75 -3.40 -3.74
N LEU A 59 4.61 -2.72 -3.57
CA LEU A 59 3.66 -2.45 -4.65
C LEU A 59 4.28 -1.59 -5.77
N PHE A 60 5.15 -0.65 -5.42
CA PHE A 60 5.87 0.17 -6.39
C PHE A 60 6.84 -0.67 -7.23
N VAL A 61 7.62 -1.56 -6.59
CA VAL A 61 8.54 -2.48 -7.29
C VAL A 61 7.78 -3.42 -8.24
N LEU A 62 6.55 -3.82 -7.88
CA LEU A 62 5.68 -4.61 -8.75
C LEU A 62 5.02 -3.83 -9.89
N GLY A 63 5.18 -2.50 -9.93
CA GLY A 63 4.54 -1.64 -10.92
C GLY A 63 3.03 -1.49 -10.74
N ILE A 64 2.50 -1.85 -9.58
CA ILE A 64 1.07 -1.74 -9.24
C ILE A 64 0.71 -0.28 -8.93
N VAL A 65 1.64 0.46 -8.33
CA VAL A 65 1.55 1.89 -8.07
C VAL A 65 2.80 2.62 -8.57
N VAL A 66 2.66 3.90 -8.87
CA VAL A 66 3.77 4.78 -9.27
C VAL A 66 3.69 6.12 -8.55
N LYS A 67 4.83 6.80 -8.42
CA LYS A 67 4.87 8.19 -7.96
C LYS A 67 4.40 9.11 -9.11
N ALA A 68 3.35 9.87 -8.87
CA ALA A 68 2.88 10.92 -9.78
C ALA A 68 3.80 12.15 -9.72
N GLU A 69 3.70 13.03 -10.72
CA GLU A 69 4.52 14.25 -10.82
C GLU A 69 4.35 15.18 -9.62
N ASN A 70 3.15 15.21 -9.03
CA ASN A 70 2.83 15.99 -7.83
C ASN A 70 3.25 15.30 -6.51
N GLY A 71 3.97 14.19 -6.57
CA GLY A 71 4.42 13.42 -5.40
C GLY A 71 3.37 12.47 -4.80
N LYS A 72 2.14 12.43 -5.34
CA LYS A 72 1.10 11.50 -4.90
C LYS A 72 1.34 10.09 -5.41
N ILE A 73 0.64 9.14 -4.80
CA ILE A 73 0.62 7.75 -5.23
C ILE A 73 -0.45 7.58 -6.29
N ARG A 74 -0.10 7.03 -7.45
CA ARG A 74 -1.03 6.74 -8.54
C ARG A 74 -1.15 5.24 -8.77
N LYS A 75 -2.38 4.71 -8.80
CA LYS A 75 -2.64 3.30 -9.17
C LYS A 75 -2.53 3.08 -10.69
N CYS A 76 -2.03 1.92 -11.09
CA CYS A 76 -1.83 1.53 -12.49
C CYS A 76 -2.94 0.62 -13.05
N PHE A 77 -4.03 0.41 -12.28
CA PHE A 77 -5.20 -0.40 -12.62
C PHE A 77 -6.50 0.39 -12.39
#